data_AF-A0A7W6X6Y8-F1
#
_entry.id   AF-A0A7W6X6Y8-F1
#
_cell.length_a   1.000
_cell.length_b   1.000
_cell.length_c   1.000
_cell.angle_alpha   90.00
_cell.angle_beta   90.00
_cell.angle_gamma   90.00
#
_symmetry.space_group_name_H-M   'P 1'
#
loop_
_entity.id
_entity.type
_entity.pdbx_description
1 polymer ?
#
loop_
_entity_poly.entity_id
_entity_poly.type
_entity_poly.pdbx_seq_one_letter_code
_entity_poly.pdbx_strand_id
1 'polypeptide(L)'
;MSVPSNVRRFEALLYASLMLDALSVAVQDRTPSAEVTEQMIMTGTLLAGGMILLLVYFVRLAAHERKNWPRWVLAAALVLSVISLGQIIGQKGLELDSAIEIVSCALTTVGLYFSFSGDAQGWFNA
;
A
#
# COMPACT_ATOMS: atom_id res chain seq x y z
N MET A 1 -27.48 -6.04 -1.97
CA MET A 1 -26.68 -6.90 -1.06
C MET A 1 -25.75 -6.00 -0.28
N SER A 2 -25.74 -6.08 1.05
CA SER A 2 -24.79 -5.36 1.89
C SER A 2 -23.38 -5.94 1.72
N VAL A 3 -22.37 -5.08 1.72
CA VAL A 3 -20.96 -5.51 1.69
C VAL A 3 -20.63 -6.20 3.03
N PRO A 4 -19.98 -7.39 3.02
CA PRO A 4 -19.61 -8.10 4.23
C PRO A 4 -18.68 -7.29 5.15
N SER A 5 -18.69 -7.59 6.44
CA SER A 5 -17.95 -6.82 7.44
C SER A 5 -16.44 -6.88 7.20
N ASN A 6 -15.90 -8.07 6.87
CA ASN A 6 -14.46 -8.19 6.62
C ASN A 6 -14.03 -7.49 5.33
N VAL A 7 -14.90 -7.41 4.32
CA VAL A 7 -14.62 -6.65 3.09
C VAL A 7 -14.54 -5.15 3.38
N ARG A 8 -15.43 -4.61 4.23
CA ARG A 8 -15.35 -3.21 4.68
C ARG A 8 -14.09 -2.94 5.51
N ARG A 9 -13.66 -3.88 6.37
CA ARG A 9 -12.41 -3.75 7.15
C ARG A 9 -11.18 -3.80 6.25
N PHE A 10 -11.15 -4.72 5.29
CA PHE A 10 -10.12 -4.78 4.25
C PHE A 10 -10.02 -3.43 3.52
N GLU A 11 -11.13 -2.91 3.00
CA GLU A 11 -11.16 -1.66 2.25
C GLU A 11 -10.69 -0.47 3.10
N ALA A 12 -11.20 -0.34 4.34
CA ALA A 12 -10.82 0.74 5.24
C ALA A 12 -9.33 0.72 5.61
N LEU A 13 -8.78 -0.47 5.89
CA LEU A 13 -7.36 -0.63 6.25
C LEU A 13 -6.43 -0.35 5.06
N LEU A 14 -6.81 -0.80 3.87
CA LEU A 14 -6.04 -0.57 2.65
C LEU A 14 -6.09 0.90 2.21
N TYR A 15 -7.23 1.59 2.36
CA TYR A 15 -7.25 3.03 2.11
C TYR A 15 -6.47 3.82 3.16
N ALA A 16 -6.49 3.39 4.42
CA ALA A 16 -5.68 4.01 5.47
C ALA A 16 -4.19 3.83 5.19
N SER A 17 -3.74 2.64 4.75
CA SER A 17 -2.35 2.42 4.37
C SER A 17 -1.93 3.29 3.18
N LEU A 18 -2.74 3.33 2.12
CA LEU A 18 -2.47 4.17 0.95
C LEU A 18 -2.46 5.67 1.26
N MET A 19 -3.25 6.12 2.23
CA MET A 19 -3.20 7.50 2.72
C MET A 19 -1.89 7.76 3.47
N LEU A 20 -1.41 6.81 4.28
CA LEU A 20 -0.11 6.91 4.94
C LEU A 20 1.04 6.90 3.92
N ASP A 21 0.95 6.09 2.87
CA ASP A 21 1.95 6.09 1.79
C ASP A 21 2.00 7.46 1.08
N ALA A 22 0.85 8.05 0.80
CA ALA A 22 0.77 9.39 0.22
C ALA A 22 1.36 10.46 1.17
N LEU A 23 1.11 10.34 2.47
CA LEU A 23 1.70 11.22 3.49
C LEU A 23 3.22 11.01 3.57
N SER A 24 3.71 9.77 3.54
CA SER A 24 5.13 9.43 3.53
C SER A 24 5.85 10.09 2.36
N VAL A 25 5.29 9.96 1.16
CA VAL A 25 5.79 10.65 -0.04
C VAL A 25 5.81 12.16 0.18
N ALA A 26 4.77 12.75 0.78
CA ALA A 26 4.72 14.20 1.01
C ALA A 26 5.84 14.68 1.96
N VAL A 27 6.15 13.92 3.02
CA VAL A 27 7.13 14.30 4.05
C VAL A 27 8.56 13.87 3.77
N GLN A 28 8.78 13.08 2.71
CA GLN A 28 10.11 12.59 2.34
C GLN A 28 11.09 13.73 2.02
N ASP A 29 12.35 13.59 2.47
CA ASP A 29 13.39 14.58 2.19
C ASP A 29 13.71 14.61 0.68
N ARG A 30 13.61 15.81 0.10
CA ARG A 30 13.81 16.09 -1.33
C ARG A 30 15.00 17.00 -1.57
N THR A 31 15.90 17.12 -0.61
CA THR A 31 17.10 17.94 -0.77
C THR A 31 17.99 17.32 -1.86
N PRO A 32 18.21 18.00 -3.00
CA PRO A 32 19.07 17.47 -4.06
C PRO A 32 20.50 17.33 -3.53
N SER A 33 21.13 16.20 -3.83
CA SER A 33 22.53 15.93 -3.46
C SER A 33 23.33 15.55 -4.70
N ALA A 34 24.65 15.41 -4.58
CA ALA A 34 25.50 14.98 -5.69
C ALA A 34 25.09 13.60 -6.28
N GLU A 35 24.37 12.80 -5.49
CA GLU A 35 23.88 11.47 -5.88
C GLU A 35 22.40 11.48 -6.28
N VAL A 36 21.60 12.43 -5.76
CA VAL A 36 20.16 12.52 -5.99
C VAL A 36 19.83 13.78 -6.79
N THR A 37 19.52 13.59 -8.07
CA THR A 37 19.14 14.69 -8.97
C THR A 37 17.67 15.09 -8.80
N GLU A 38 17.33 16.34 -9.13
CA GLU A 38 15.93 16.82 -9.14
C GLU A 38 15.04 15.96 -10.06
N GLN A 39 15.58 15.48 -11.18
CA GLN A 39 14.87 14.60 -12.09
C GLN A 39 14.53 13.25 -11.44
N MET A 40 15.45 12.67 -10.67
CA MET A 40 15.18 11.43 -9.92
C MET A 40 14.09 11.63 -8.86
N ILE A 41 14.11 12.75 -8.15
CA ILE A 41 13.09 13.09 -7.14
C ILE A 41 11.70 13.23 -7.79
N MET A 42 11.63 13.93 -8.94
CA MET A 42 10.38 14.11 -9.67
C MET A 42 9.85 12.79 -10.22
N THR A 43 10.69 11.97 -10.86
CA THR A 43 10.30 10.65 -11.37
C THR A 43 9.85 9.73 -10.23
N GLY A 44 10.57 9.70 -9.10
CA GLY A 44 10.19 8.92 -7.93
C GLY A 44 8.84 9.33 -7.36
N THR A 45 8.59 10.65 -7.23
CA THR A 45 7.32 11.18 -6.74
C THR A 45 6.16 10.82 -7.68
N LEU A 46 6.34 10.96 -9.00
CA LEU A 46 5.33 10.60 -10.00
C LEU A 46 5.02 9.11 -10.00
N LEU A 47 6.05 8.25 -9.93
CA LEU A 47 5.88 6.80 -9.87
C LEU A 47 5.17 6.39 -8.58
N ALA A 48 5.55 6.94 -7.43
CA ALA A 48 4.90 6.67 -6.16
C ALA A 48 3.42 7.07 -6.18
N GLY A 49 3.11 8.29 -6.63
CA GLY A 49 1.73 8.77 -6.79
C GLY A 49 0.91 7.91 -7.76
N GLY A 50 1.50 7.55 -8.90
CA GLY A 50 0.85 6.67 -9.89
C GLY A 50 0.57 5.27 -9.33
N MET A 51 1.51 4.70 -8.58
CA MET A 51 1.35 3.41 -7.91
C MET A 51 0.27 3.46 -6.83
N ILE A 52 0.23 4.51 -6.00
CA ILE A 52 -0.83 4.69 -4.99
C ILE A 52 -2.21 4.72 -5.65
N LEU A 53 -2.38 5.48 -6.74
CA LEU A 53 -3.66 5.55 -7.47
C LEU A 53 -4.05 4.20 -8.08
N LEU A 54 -3.08 3.46 -8.63
CA LEU A 54 -3.30 2.11 -9.15
C LEU A 54 -3.75 1.14 -8.05
N LEU A 55 -3.13 1.21 -6.88
CA LEU A 55 -3.51 0.37 -5.73
C LEU A 55 -4.89 0.76 -5.17
N VAL A 56 -5.22 2.05 -5.09
CA VAL A 56 -6.59 2.52 -4.76
C VAL A 56 -7.61 1.91 -5.73
N TYR A 57 -7.30 1.92 -7.03
CA TYR A 57 -8.16 1.29 -8.04
C TYR A 57 -8.30 -0.22 -7.80
N PHE A 58 -7.23 -0.95 -7.47
CA PHE A 58 -7.31 -2.38 -7.16
C PHE A 58 -8.10 -2.69 -5.89
N VAL A 59 -7.99 -1.86 -4.85
CA VAL A 59 -8.79 -2.00 -3.62
C VAL A 59 -10.28 -1.83 -3.94
N ARG A 60 -10.62 -0.78 -4.69
CA ARG A 60 -12.00 -0.55 -5.16
C ARG A 60 -12.50 -1.70 -6.02
N LEU A 61 -11.68 -2.18 -6.95
CA LEU A 61 -12.01 -3.28 -7.85
C LEU A 61 -12.23 -4.58 -7.09
N ALA A 62 -11.38 -4.89 -6.10
CA ALA A 62 -11.59 -6.04 -5.22
C ALA A 62 -12.92 -5.91 -4.47
N ALA A 63 -13.10 -4.81 -3.73
CA ALA A 63 -14.24 -4.63 -2.84
C ALA A 63 -15.59 -4.63 -3.59
N HIS A 64 -15.65 -3.98 -4.76
CA HIS A 64 -16.90 -3.73 -5.49
C HIS A 64 -17.17 -4.72 -6.62
N GLU A 65 -16.16 -5.18 -7.37
CA GLU A 65 -16.36 -6.11 -8.48
C GLU A 65 -16.24 -7.59 -8.08
N ARG A 66 -16.05 -7.90 -6.79
CA ARG A 66 -15.96 -9.27 -6.26
C ARG A 66 -14.83 -10.10 -6.90
N LYS A 67 -13.83 -9.45 -7.48
CA LYS A 67 -12.74 -10.14 -8.19
C LYS A 67 -11.67 -10.61 -7.22
N ASN A 68 -11.19 -11.84 -7.46
CA ASN A 68 -10.14 -12.47 -6.67
C ASN A 68 -8.72 -12.04 -7.00
N TRP A 69 -8.44 -11.78 -8.27
CA TRP A 69 -7.09 -11.48 -8.75
C TRP A 69 -6.46 -10.23 -8.12
N PRO A 70 -7.19 -9.13 -7.80
CA PRO A 70 -6.55 -7.95 -7.23
C PRO A 70 -6.02 -8.21 -5.82
N ARG A 71 -6.60 -9.18 -5.07
CA ARG A 71 -6.10 -9.58 -3.75
C ARG A 71 -4.67 -10.12 -3.84
N TRP A 72 -4.39 -10.93 -4.85
CA TRP A 72 -3.05 -11.47 -5.10
C TRP A 72 -2.07 -10.41 -5.57
N VAL A 73 -2.54 -9.45 -6.37
CA VAL A 73 -1.70 -8.31 -6.80
C VAL A 73 -1.35 -7.41 -5.62
N LEU A 74 -2.32 -7.10 -4.75
CA LEU A 74 -2.09 -6.35 -3.52
C LEU A 74 -1.14 -7.09 -2.56
N ALA A 75 -1.27 -8.42 -2.45
CA ALA A 75 -0.34 -9.23 -1.66
C ALA A 75 1.08 -9.24 -2.24
N ALA A 76 1.24 -9.34 -3.56
CA ALA A 76 2.54 -9.24 -4.21
C ALA A 76 3.16 -7.85 -4.03
N ALA A 77 2.36 -6.79 -4.17
CA ALA A 77 2.80 -5.42 -3.92
C ALA A 77 3.28 -5.22 -2.48
N LEU A 78 2.57 -5.79 -1.50
CA LEU A 78 2.98 -5.78 -0.10
C LEU A 78 4.34 -6.48 0.10
N VAL A 79 4.54 -7.66 -0.49
CA VAL A 79 5.83 -8.38 -0.36
C VAL A 79 6.98 -7.55 -0.93
N LEU A 80 6.78 -6.91 -2.08
CA LEU A 80 7.78 -6.02 -2.68
C LEU A 80 8.07 -4.82 -1.78
N SER A 81 7.04 -4.21 -1.18
CA SER A 81 7.18 -3.10 -0.23
C SER A 81 7.99 -3.52 1.01
N VAL A 82 7.71 -4.69 1.60
CA VAL A 82 8.48 -5.19 2.75
C VAL A 82 9.97 -5.36 2.44
N ILE A 83 10.30 -5.89 1.25
CA ILE A 83 11.68 -6.06 0.80
C ILE A 83 12.36 -4.69 0.64
N SER A 84 11.68 -3.75 -0.01
CA SER A 84 12.17 -2.38 -0.23
C SER A 84 12.42 -1.66 1.10
N LEU A 85 11.45 -1.73 2.03
CA LEU A 85 11.56 -1.13 3.36
C LEU A 85 12.75 -1.69 4.14
N GLY A 86 12.98 -3.00 4.08
CA GLY A 86 14.16 -3.63 4.71
C GLY A 86 15.48 -3.10 4.16
N GLN A 87 15.55 -2.82 2.85
CA GLN A 87 16.74 -2.20 2.23
C GLN A 87 16.93 -0.75 2.66
N ILE A 88 15.85 0.04 2.70
CA ILE A 88 15.88 1.45 3.10
C ILE A 88 16.35 1.57 4.56
N ILE A 89 15.76 0.80 5.47
CA ILE A 89 16.16 0.79 6.89
C ILE A 89 17.62 0.35 7.04
N GLY A 90 18.07 -0.63 6.24
CA GLY A 90 19.45 -1.09 6.24
C GLY A 90 20.47 -0.06 5.75
N GLN A 91 20.08 0.85 4.85
CA GLN A 91 20.96 1.88 4.28
C GLN A 91 20.91 3.21 5.04
N LYS A 92 19.72 3.66 5.44
CA LYS A 92 19.45 4.99 6.00
C LYS A 92 19.13 4.98 7.50
N GLY A 93 18.79 3.82 8.07
CA GLY A 93 18.32 3.70 9.45
C GLY A 93 16.83 4.00 9.60
N LEU A 94 16.41 4.30 10.83
CA LEU A 94 15.01 4.60 11.17
C LEU A 94 14.71 6.09 10.98
N GLU A 95 14.21 6.44 9.80
CA GLU A 95 13.71 7.77 9.47
C GLU A 95 12.18 7.87 9.65
N LEU A 96 11.65 9.10 9.65
CA LEU A 96 10.21 9.34 9.86
C LEU A 96 9.36 8.74 8.74
N ASP A 97 9.82 8.81 7.49
CA ASP A 97 9.16 8.20 6.33
C ASP A 97 9.11 6.66 6.45
N SER A 98 10.20 6.05 6.92
CA SER A 98 10.33 4.61 7.17
C SER A 98 9.41 4.15 8.29
N ALA A 99 9.22 4.97 9.33
CA ALA A 99 8.25 4.69 10.40
C ALA A 99 6.80 4.72 9.89
N ILE A 100 6.46 5.67 9.02
CA ILE A 100 5.13 5.72 8.37
C ILE A 100 4.92 4.48 7.48
N GLU A 101 5.94 4.10 6.72
CA GLU A 101 5.89 2.93 5.83
C GLU A 101 5.72 1.61 6.62
N ILE A 102 6.36 1.46 7.79
CA ILE A 102 6.13 0.32 8.70
C ILE A 102 4.66 0.22 9.11
N VAL A 103 4.04 1.34 9.51
CA VAL A 103 2.63 1.37 9.91
C VAL A 103 1.71 1.07 8.72
N SER A 104 2.00 1.64 7.56
CA SER A 104 1.29 1.37 6.31
C SER A 104 1.35 -0.12 5.93
N CYS A 105 2.54 -0.72 6.01
CA CYS A 105 2.76 -2.14 5.78
C CYS A 105 1.95 -3.02 6.75
N ALA A 106 1.93 -2.67 8.04
CA ALA A 106 1.14 -3.38 9.03
C ALA A 106 -0.37 -3.30 8.72
N LEU A 107 -0.89 -2.11 8.39
CA LEU A 107 -2.29 -1.93 8.00
C LEU A 107 -2.65 -2.73 6.74
N THR A 108 -1.78 -2.72 5.73
CA THR A 108 -1.95 -3.49 4.49
C THR A 108 -1.99 -4.99 4.76
N THR A 109 -1.11 -5.47 5.64
CA THR A 109 -1.05 -6.87 6.06
C THR A 109 -2.35 -7.29 6.76
N VAL A 110 -2.82 -6.51 7.74
CA VAL A 110 -4.05 -6.79 8.48
C VAL A 110 -5.27 -6.70 7.56
N GLY A 111 -5.29 -5.73 6.65
CA GLY A 111 -6.35 -5.60 5.66
C GLY A 111 -6.42 -6.82 4.75
N LEU A 112 -5.28 -7.25 4.21
CA LEU A 112 -5.20 -8.47 3.38
C LEU A 112 -5.62 -9.71 4.16
N TYR A 113 -5.26 -9.84 5.44
CA TYR A 113 -5.73 -10.94 6.29
C TYR A 113 -7.27 -11.01 6.35
N PHE A 114 -7.95 -9.86 6.50
CA PHE A 114 -9.42 -9.82 6.45
C PHE A 114 -9.97 -10.22 5.08
N SER A 115 -9.24 -9.95 3.99
CA SER A 115 -9.68 -10.34 2.64
C SER A 115 -9.70 -11.86 2.42
N PHE A 116 -8.92 -12.62 3.18
CA PHE A 116 -8.86 -14.09 3.12
C PHE A 116 -9.68 -14.78 4.21
N SER A 117 -10.33 -14.03 5.11
CA SER A 117 -10.96 -14.56 6.31
C SER A 117 -12.48 -14.41 6.34
N GLY A 118 -13.17 -15.40 6.90
CA GLY A 118 -14.59 -15.31 7.25
C GLY A 118 -15.53 -15.03 6.06
N ASP A 119 -16.40 -14.04 6.23
CA ASP A 119 -17.45 -13.66 5.28
C ASP A 119 -16.91 -13.03 3.96
N ALA A 120 -15.63 -12.63 3.93
CA ALA A 120 -14.97 -12.15 2.73
C ALA A 120 -14.65 -13.27 1.72
N GLN A 121 -14.28 -14.47 2.18
CA GLN A 121 -13.88 -15.55 1.29
C GLN A 121 -15.03 -15.96 0.35
N GLY A 122 -16.25 -16.01 0.88
CA GLY A 122 -17.46 -16.25 0.09
C GLY A 122 -17.81 -15.11 -0.85
N TRP A 123 -17.56 -13.85 -0.47
CA TRP A 123 -17.84 -12.69 -1.33
C TRP A 123 -16.93 -12.60 -2.55
N PHE A 124 -15.66 -12.95 -2.38
CA PHE A 124 -14.67 -12.88 -3.44
C PHE A 124 -14.68 -14.15 -4.33
N ASN A 125 -15.10 -15.30 -3.80
CA ASN A 125 -15.21 -16.55 -4.56
C ASN A 125 -16.61 -16.83 -5.18
N ALA A 126 -17.58 -15.92 -5.00
CA ALA A 126 -18.97 -16.08 -5.47
C ALA A 126 -19.21 -15.55 -6.88
#